data_AF-A0A553KDF2-F1
#
_entry.id   AF-A0A553KDF2-F1
#
_cell.length_a   1.000
_cell.length_b   1.000
_cell.length_c   1.000
_cell.angle_alpha   90.00
_cell.angle_beta   90.00
_cell.angle_gamma   90.00
#
_symmetry.space_group_name_H-M   'P 1'
#
loop_
_entity.id
_entity.type
_entity.pdbx_description
1 polymer ?
#
loop_
_entity_poly.entity_id
_entity_poly.type
_entity_poly.pdbx_seq_one_letter_code
_entity_poly.pdbx_strand_id
1 'polypeptide(L)'
;MEVGFCGPGLMGAPMIRHLLAAGHRVSVWNRSREKAEALVNDGAQVVGTPRELAERVETVFVCVLDGRAVGDVVFGEHGLFSGDASARRVQRIVDHSSIPPAATRDYAVRAAAVG
;
A
#
# COMPACT_ATOMS: atom_id res chain seq x y z
N MET A 1 -11.23 11.74 -0.27
CA MET A 1 -10.89 10.67 0.70
C MET A 1 -9.37 10.57 0.80
N GLU A 2 -8.85 10.10 1.94
CA GLU A 2 -7.41 9.83 2.15
C GLU A 2 -7.13 8.34 1.93
N VAL A 3 -6.19 8.03 1.03
CA VAL A 3 -5.86 6.66 0.66
C VAL A 3 -4.36 6.45 0.58
N GLY A 4 -3.93 5.22 0.85
CA GLY A 4 -2.53 4.80 0.76
C GLY A 4 -2.30 3.99 -0.52
N PHE A 5 -1.12 4.07 -1.10
CA PHE A 5 -0.75 3.27 -2.27
C PHE A 5 0.69 2.75 -2.15
N CYS A 6 0.85 1.43 -2.20
CA CYS A 6 2.13 0.74 -2.26
C CYS A 6 2.44 0.32 -3.71
N GLY A 7 3.54 0.81 -4.26
CA GLY A 7 4.04 0.38 -5.57
C GLY A 7 3.66 1.31 -6.76
N PRO A 8 4.20 2.54 -6.82
CA PRO A 8 4.15 3.43 -7.99
C PRO A 8 5.05 2.93 -9.14
N GLY A 9 4.85 1.68 -9.59
CA GLY A 9 5.51 1.11 -10.75
C GLY A 9 4.83 1.51 -12.07
N LEU A 10 5.06 0.72 -13.12
CA LEU A 10 4.47 0.93 -14.44
C LEU A 10 2.93 1.05 -14.39
N MET A 11 2.29 0.21 -13.58
CA MET A 11 0.83 0.21 -13.39
C MET A 11 0.38 1.13 -12.26
N GLY A 12 1.07 1.12 -11.11
CA GLY A 12 0.63 1.89 -9.94
C GLY A 12 0.73 3.41 -10.12
N ALA A 13 1.75 3.91 -10.82
CA ALA A 13 1.92 5.35 -11.05
C ALA A 13 0.72 6.01 -11.76
N PRO A 14 0.22 5.50 -12.92
CA PRO A 14 -0.98 6.07 -13.54
C PRO A 14 -2.24 5.89 -12.68
N MET A 15 -2.38 4.80 -11.92
CA MET A 15 -3.50 4.64 -10.97
C MET A 15 -3.50 5.72 -9.89
N ILE A 16 -2.33 6.03 -9.32
CA ILE A 16 -2.16 7.09 -8.33
C ILE A 16 -2.51 8.45 -8.93
N ARG A 17 -2.05 8.75 -10.15
CA ARG A 17 -2.38 10.00 -10.84
C ARG A 17 -3.88 10.17 -11.07
N HIS A 18 -4.60 9.09 -11.41
CA HIS A 18 -6.05 9.14 -11.53
C HIS A 18 -6.73 9.41 -10.18
N LEU A 19 -6.26 8.80 -9.09
CA LEU A 19 -6.77 9.08 -7.75
C LEU A 19 -6.54 10.55 -7.36
N LEU A 20 -5.35 11.09 -7.64
CA LEU A 20 -5.02 12.50 -7.41
C LEU A 20 -5.90 13.44 -8.25
N ALA A 21 -6.05 13.16 -9.54
CA ALA A 21 -6.88 13.95 -10.45
C ALA A 21 -8.38 13.93 -10.05
N ALA A 22 -8.85 12.84 -9.44
CA ALA A 22 -10.19 12.73 -8.87
C ALA A 22 -10.34 13.45 -7.51
N GLY A 23 -9.30 14.13 -7.01
CA GLY A 23 -9.34 14.92 -5.77
C GLY A 23 -9.10 14.10 -4.50
N HIS A 24 -8.58 12.87 -4.60
CA HIS A 24 -8.16 12.11 -3.43
C HIS A 24 -6.80 12.59 -2.90
N ARG A 25 -6.61 12.54 -1.57
CA ARG A 25 -5.30 12.73 -0.96
C ARG A 25 -4.60 11.37 -0.93
N VAL A 26 -3.49 11.23 -1.64
CA VAL A 26 -2.82 9.93 -1.79
C VAL A 26 -1.47 9.95 -1.09
N SER A 27 -1.32 9.11 -0.06
CA SER A 27 -0.01 8.79 0.52
C SER A 27 0.61 7.60 -0.22
N VAL A 28 1.86 7.72 -0.63
CA VAL A 28 2.53 6.72 -1.48
C VAL A 28 3.78 6.17 -0.82
N TRP A 29 3.98 4.86 -0.99
CA TRP A 29 5.20 4.18 -0.60
C TRP A 29 5.73 3.33 -1.75
N ASN A 30 7.05 3.22 -1.82
CA ASN A 30 7.72 2.24 -2.63
C ASN A 30 9.04 1.80 -2.00
N ARG A 31 9.47 0.56 -2.25
CA ARG A 31 10.80 0.07 -1.84
C ARG A 31 11.93 0.96 -2.37
N SER A 32 11.83 1.32 -3.65
CA SER A 32 12.73 2.30 -4.29
C SER A 32 12.09 3.67 -4.16
N ARG A 33 12.54 4.45 -3.18
CA ARG A 33 11.91 5.72 -2.76
C ARG A 33 11.76 6.71 -3.91
N GLU A 34 12.71 6.75 -4.83
CA GLU A 34 12.73 7.64 -5.98
C GLU A 34 11.47 7.50 -6.86
N LYS A 35 10.86 6.31 -6.93
CA LYS A 35 9.61 6.08 -7.68
C LYS A 35 8.39 6.72 -7.02
N ALA A 36 8.39 6.81 -5.69
CA ALA A 36 7.34 7.51 -4.95
C ALA A 36 7.54 9.03 -5.02
N GLU A 37 8.79 9.49 -4.93
CA GLU A 37 9.15 10.91 -5.05
C GLU A 37 8.82 11.50 -6.42
N ALA A 38 8.90 10.69 -7.48
CA ALA A 38 8.48 11.09 -8.83
C ALA A 38 7.01 11.53 -8.94
N LEU A 39 6.16 11.20 -7.95
CA LEU A 39 4.74 11.58 -7.90
C LEU A 39 4.46 12.79 -7.01
N VAL A 40 5.47 13.37 -6.36
CA VAL A 40 5.28 14.54 -5.47
C VAL A 40 4.75 15.74 -6.25
N ASN A 41 5.27 15.97 -7.46
CA ASN A 41 4.80 17.06 -8.33
C ASN A 41 3.36 16.84 -8.82
N ASP A 42 2.87 15.61 -8.80
CA ASP A 42 1.47 15.27 -9.10
C ASP A 42 0.54 15.47 -7.87
N GLY A 43 1.10 15.74 -6.69
CA GLY A 43 0.39 15.96 -5.43
C GLY A 43 0.42 14.80 -4.43
N ALA A 44 1.22 13.75 -4.68
CA ALA A 44 1.35 12.61 -3.78
C ALA A 44 2.16 12.94 -2.51
N GLN A 45 1.82 12.32 -1.38
CA GLN A 45 2.54 12.44 -0.11
C GLN A 45 3.41 11.20 0.13
N VAL A 46 4.73 11.34 0.10
CA VAL A 46 5.63 10.18 0.29
C VAL A 46 5.74 9.81 1.76
N VAL A 47 5.64 8.52 2.08
CA VAL A 47 5.92 7.96 3.41
C VAL A 47 7.18 7.10 3.42
N GLY A 48 7.75 6.86 4.60
CA GLY A 48 8.96 6.04 4.76
C GLY A 48 8.69 4.53 4.68
N THR A 49 7.52 4.08 5.15
CA THR A 49 7.19 2.66 5.29
C THR A 49 5.72 2.34 4.97
N PRO A 50 5.38 1.08 4.62
CA PRO A 50 3.98 0.65 4.55
C PRO A 50 3.22 0.87 5.86
N ARG A 51 3.84 0.60 7.02
CA ARG A 51 3.27 0.90 8.34
C ARG A 51 2.77 2.33 8.48
N GLU A 52 3.54 3.32 8.02
CA GLU A 52 3.09 4.72 8.05
C GLU A 52 1.81 4.95 7.21
N LEU A 53 1.59 4.20 6.12
CA LEU A 53 0.30 4.23 5.42
C LEU A 53 -0.80 3.67 6.32
N ALA A 54 -0.54 2.52 6.96
CA ALA A 54 -1.51 1.84 7.81
C ALA A 54 -1.95 2.68 9.02
N GLU A 55 -1.09 3.58 9.51
CA GLU A 55 -1.38 4.52 10.61
C GLU A 55 -2.12 5.79 10.15
N ARG A 56 -2.07 6.12 8.85
CA ARG A 56 -2.63 7.36 8.28
C ARG A 56 -4.00 7.16 7.65
N VAL A 57 -4.23 6.03 6.99
CA VAL A 57 -5.39 5.84 6.10
C VAL A 57 -6.16 4.57 6.40
N GLU A 58 -7.44 4.54 6.04
CA GLU A 58 -8.30 3.37 6.23
C GLU A 58 -8.22 2.36 5.07
N THR A 59 -7.80 2.81 3.88
CA THR A 59 -7.68 1.96 2.68
C THR A 59 -6.30 2.11 2.05
N VAL A 60 -5.64 0.98 1.82
CA VAL A 60 -4.35 0.89 1.12
C VAL A 60 -4.49 0.02 -0.12
N PHE A 61 -4.07 0.56 -1.26
CA PHE A 61 -3.93 -0.17 -2.52
C PHE A 61 -2.50 -0.71 -2.66
N VAL A 62 -2.35 -1.93 -3.19
CA VAL A 62 -1.05 -2.58 -3.40
C VAL A 62 -0.93 -2.97 -4.86
N CYS A 63 0.16 -2.58 -5.53
CA CYS A 63 0.47 -2.96 -6.90
C CYS A 63 1.98 -3.20 -7.04
N VAL A 64 2.42 -4.42 -6.76
CA VAL A 64 3.85 -4.78 -6.69
C VAL A 64 4.19 -5.97 -7.59
N LEU A 65 5.47 -6.37 -7.61
CA LEU A 65 6.04 -7.30 -8.58
C LEU A 65 5.43 -8.71 -8.52
N ASP A 66 5.30 -9.27 -7.33
CA ASP A 66 4.92 -10.66 -7.12
C ASP A 66 4.32 -10.89 -5.71
N GLY A 67 3.91 -12.14 -5.43
CA GLY A 67 3.31 -12.50 -4.16
C GLY A 67 4.23 -12.30 -2.96
N ARG A 68 5.55 -12.49 -3.11
CA ARG A 68 6.49 -12.25 -2.02
C ARG A 68 6.53 -10.76 -1.68
N ALA A 69 6.56 -9.89 -2.68
CA ALA A 69 6.50 -8.45 -2.48
C ALA A 69 5.19 -8.00 -1.81
N VAL A 70 4.05 -8.64 -2.14
CA VAL A 70 2.78 -8.41 -1.42
C VAL A 70 2.93 -8.82 0.04
N GLY A 71 3.47 -10.02 0.30
CA GLY A 71 3.72 -10.51 1.66
C GLY A 71 4.61 -9.57 2.48
N ASP A 72 5.69 -9.06 1.89
CA ASP A 72 6.60 -8.11 2.54
C ASP A 72 5.91 -6.77 2.87
N VAL A 73 5.09 -6.25 1.95
CA VAL A 73 4.31 -5.02 2.16
C VAL A 73 3.30 -5.19 3.29
N VAL A 74 2.62 -6.33 3.38
CA VAL A 74 1.54 -6.55 4.35
C VAL A 74 2.09 -6.98 5.71
N PHE A 75 3.01 -7.95 5.73
CA PHE A 75 3.44 -8.67 6.94
C PHE A 75 4.93 -8.51 7.27
N GLY A 76 5.71 -7.79 6.45
CA GLY A 76 7.14 -7.58 6.71
C GLY A 76 7.40 -6.75 7.97
N GLU A 77 8.67 -6.60 8.34
CA GLU A 77 9.11 -5.87 9.55
C GLU A 77 8.57 -4.43 9.65
N HIS A 78 8.34 -3.79 8.50
CA HIS A 78 7.74 -2.45 8.40
C HIS A 78 6.43 -2.47 7.61
N GLY A 79 5.81 -3.65 7.49
CA GLY A 79 4.59 -3.87 6.72
C GLY A 79 3.35 -3.22 7.34
N LEU A 80 2.23 -3.28 6.62
CA LEU A 80 0.95 -2.70 7.03
C LEU A 80 0.45 -3.20 8.39
N PHE A 81 0.77 -4.43 8.76
CA PHE A 81 0.41 -5.02 10.05
C PHE A 81 1.56 -5.05 11.08
N SER A 82 2.67 -4.38 10.81
CA SER A 82 3.73 -4.19 11.80
C SER A 82 3.40 -3.09 12.80
N GLY A 83 4.10 -3.07 13.95
CA GLY A 83 3.95 -2.04 14.97
C GLY A 83 2.74 -2.24 15.89
N ASP A 84 2.35 -1.16 16.58
CA ASP A 84 1.25 -1.16 17.54
C ASP A 84 -0.11 -1.23 16.81
N ALA A 85 -0.88 -2.28 17.08
CA ALA A 85 -2.21 -2.47 16.51
C ALA A 85 -3.18 -1.32 16.85
N SER A 86 -3.01 -0.65 18.00
CA SER A 86 -3.86 0.46 18.42
C SER A 86 -3.65 1.74 17.59
N ALA A 87 -2.47 1.89 16.97
CA ALA A 87 -2.15 3.01 16.08
C ALA A 87 -2.66 2.79 14.64
N ARG A 88 -3.07 1.56 14.30
CA ARG A 88 -3.46 1.17 12.95
C ARG A 88 -4.86 1.68 12.61
N ARG A 89 -4.97 2.39 11.48
CA ARG A 89 -6.22 2.85 10.89
C ARG A 89 -6.68 2.02 9.71
N VAL A 90 -5.78 1.30 9.04
CA VAL A 90 -6.13 0.52 7.85
C VAL A 90 -7.15 -0.56 8.20
N GLN A 91 -8.23 -0.59 7.43
CA GLN A 91 -9.31 -1.58 7.51
C GLN A 91 -9.45 -2.35 6.20
N ARG A 92 -8.91 -1.80 5.10
CA ARG A 92 -9.02 -2.40 3.77
C ARG A 92 -7.70 -2.38 3.04
N ILE A 93 -7.27 -3.56 2.61
CA ILE A 93 -6.14 -3.74 1.71
C ILE A 93 -6.68 -4.24 0.38
N VAL A 94 -6.40 -3.51 -0.71
CA VAL A 94 -6.82 -3.86 -2.07
C VAL A 94 -5.58 -4.20 -2.88
N ASP A 95 -5.38 -5.49 -3.16
CA ASP A 95 -4.25 -5.97 -3.95
C ASP A 95 -4.60 -6.03 -5.45
N HIS A 96 -3.88 -5.28 -6.25
CA HIS A 96 -3.94 -5.24 -7.71
C HIS A 96 -2.79 -6.03 -8.36
N SER A 97 -1.93 -6.65 -7.56
CA SER A 97 -0.80 -7.44 -8.05
C SER A 97 -1.30 -8.74 -8.66
N SER A 98 -0.63 -9.21 -9.71
CA SER A 98 -0.94 -10.50 -10.32
C SER A 98 -0.17 -11.61 -9.60
N ILE A 99 -0.84 -12.31 -8.69
CA ILE A 99 -0.24 -13.36 -7.85
C ILE A 99 -1.07 -14.65 -7.88
N PRO A 100 -0.50 -15.81 -7.51
CA PRO A 100 -1.25 -17.05 -7.46
C PRO A 100 -2.46 -16.94 -6.50
N PRO A 101 -3.67 -17.40 -6.90
CA PRO A 101 -4.87 -17.28 -6.06
C PRO A 101 -4.74 -17.91 -4.66
N ALA A 102 -3.95 -18.99 -4.55
CA ALA A 102 -3.67 -19.63 -3.26
C ALA A 102 -2.92 -18.70 -2.30
N ALA A 103 -1.98 -17.90 -2.80
CA ALA A 103 -1.24 -16.93 -1.99
C ALA A 103 -2.16 -15.79 -1.51
N THR A 104 -3.04 -15.27 -2.38
CA THR A 104 -4.05 -14.27 -1.98
C THR A 104 -4.96 -14.81 -0.88
N ARG A 105 -5.40 -16.07 -0.98
CA ARG A 105 -6.25 -16.71 0.04
C ARG A 105 -5.52 -16.86 1.37
N ASP A 106 -4.26 -17.30 1.36
CA ASP A 106 -3.42 -17.38 2.57
C ASP A 106 -3.27 -16.00 3.23
N TYR A 107 -2.93 -14.98 2.45
CA TYR A 107 -2.77 -13.62 2.96
C TYR A 107 -4.08 -13.06 3.52
N ALA A 108 -5.23 -13.35 2.91
CA ALA A 108 -6.52 -12.94 3.44
C ALA A 108 -6.83 -13.58 4.80
N VAL A 109 -6.55 -14.88 4.97
CA VAL A 109 -6.73 -15.58 6.26
C VAL A 109 -5.81 -15.00 7.32
N ARG A 110 -4.53 -14.79 6.98
CA ARG A 110 -3.54 -14.21 7.90
C ARG A 110 -3.89 -12.77 8.28
N ALA A 111 -4.37 -11.96 7.34
CA ALA A 111 -4.82 -10.60 7.58
C ALA A 111 -5.99 -10.57 8.58
N ALA A 112 -7.02 -11.40 8.37
CA ALA A 112 -8.18 -11.50 9.25
C ALA A 112 -7.82 -11.93 10.69
N ALA A 113 -6.71 -12.65 10.88
CA ALA A 113 -6.24 -13.07 12.19
C ALA A 113 -5.56 -11.93 13.00
N VAL A 114 -5.13 -10.85 12.35
CA VAL A 114 -4.32 -9.78 12.97
C VAL A 114 -4.97 -8.40 12.96
N GLY A 115 -6.21 -8.28 12.48
CA GLY A 115 -7.02 -7.06 12.50
C GLY A 115 -7.66 -6.75 11.15
#